data_AF-J4WE82-F1
#
_entry.id   AF-J4WE82-F1
#
_cell.length_a   1.000
_cell.length_b   1.000
_cell.length_c   1.000
_cell.angle_alpha   90.00
_cell.angle_beta   90.00
_cell.angle_gamma   90.00
#
_symmetry.space_group_name_H-M   'P 1'
#
loop_
_entity.id
_entity.type
_entity.pdbx_description
1 polymer ?
#
loop_
_entity_poly.entity_id
_entity_poly.type
_entity_poly.pdbx_seq_one_letter_code
_entity_poly.pdbx_strand_id
1 'polypeptide(L)'
;MSSPGDAKSVQHSESAQAPADQSLKSLCGVCQKEPPKYKCPRCYLPYCSVTCNKVHRETHPPDPEPTPAETPQAATTTTVAAAAPTKANDRSNPFGALDSASDKLQMLFSRYPGLPQQLADIYAAMQPPTESTQNDGGIPASLLRGLPSKKESWNHDVGIKKGKEALRKARKAGGVSGEGVEEYCELIMHLMNGQADASALLQRQAATEDSELIERLMHEESKR
;
A
#
# COMPACT_ATOMS: atom_id res chain seq x y z
N MET A 1 -69.75 41.57 -37.96
CA MET A 1 -69.76 42.87 -37.26
C MET A 1 -68.82 42.74 -36.08
N SER A 2 -67.92 43.70 -35.93
CA SER A 2 -67.06 43.98 -34.76
C SER A 2 -65.86 43.06 -34.46
N SER A 3 -64.66 43.62 -34.66
CA SER A 3 -63.40 43.38 -33.93
C SER A 3 -63.49 43.89 -32.47
N PRO A 4 -62.39 44.01 -31.69
CA PRO A 4 -61.42 43.03 -31.18
C PRO A 4 -61.27 43.16 -29.63
N GLY A 5 -60.33 42.45 -28.98
CA GLY A 5 -59.95 42.75 -27.60
C GLY A 5 -58.92 41.79 -26.99
N ASP A 6 -57.66 42.16 -27.11
CA ASP A 6 -56.44 41.58 -26.54
C ASP A 6 -56.47 41.20 -25.04
N ALA A 7 -55.75 40.14 -24.65
CA ALA A 7 -54.51 40.26 -23.87
C ALA A 7 -53.91 38.90 -23.42
N LYS A 8 -52.69 38.62 -23.92
CA LYS A 8 -51.49 38.08 -23.23
C LYS A 8 -51.60 36.73 -22.47
N SER A 9 -51.03 35.63 -23.00
CA SER A 9 -49.61 35.19 -22.85
C SER A 9 -49.23 34.90 -21.38
N VAL A 10 -48.73 33.73 -20.95
CA VAL A 10 -47.64 32.91 -21.48
C VAL A 10 -47.78 31.46 -20.95
N GLN A 11 -47.37 30.51 -21.78
CA GLN A 11 -47.24 29.07 -21.55
C GLN A 11 -46.15 28.73 -20.51
N HIS A 12 -46.33 27.64 -19.76
CA HIS A 12 -45.37 26.52 -19.75
C HIS A 12 -46.00 25.30 -19.08
N SER A 13 -46.33 24.34 -19.95
CA SER A 13 -46.19 22.91 -19.74
C SER A 13 -44.82 22.55 -19.16
N GLU A 14 -44.76 21.58 -18.26
CA GLU A 14 -44.11 20.29 -18.54
C GLU A 14 -44.22 19.39 -17.30
N SER A 15 -44.71 18.18 -17.55
CA SER A 15 -44.90 17.08 -16.62
C SER A 15 -43.58 16.65 -15.96
N ALA A 16 -43.60 16.45 -14.65
CA ALA A 16 -42.54 15.74 -13.95
C ALA A 16 -43.10 14.45 -13.33
N GLN A 17 -42.84 13.34 -14.03
CA GLN A 17 -42.89 11.99 -13.49
C GLN A 17 -41.93 11.84 -12.28
N ALA A 18 -42.41 11.23 -11.21
CA ALA A 18 -41.61 10.42 -10.28
C ALA A 18 -41.26 9.06 -10.96
N PRO A 19 -40.39 8.16 -10.44
CA PRO A 19 -39.87 8.08 -9.07
C PRO A 19 -38.39 7.62 -8.93
N ALA A 20 -37.78 7.76 -7.75
CA ALA A 20 -36.95 6.73 -7.09
C ALA A 20 -36.14 7.30 -5.90
N ASP A 21 -36.14 6.49 -4.84
CA ASP A 21 -35.15 6.42 -3.76
C ASP A 21 -35.08 7.58 -2.78
N GLN A 22 -36.11 7.65 -1.92
CA GLN A 22 -36.01 8.32 -0.64
C GLN A 22 -35.04 7.53 0.25
N SER A 23 -33.73 7.77 0.06
CA SER A 23 -32.71 7.52 1.06
C SER A 23 -33.20 8.12 2.38
N LEU A 24 -33.50 7.25 3.34
CA LEU A 24 -33.76 7.63 4.72
C LEU A 24 -32.70 8.65 5.11
N LYS A 25 -33.09 9.91 5.33
CA LYS A 25 -32.19 11.00 5.69
C LYS A 25 -31.54 10.62 7.01
N SER A 26 -30.43 9.89 6.97
CA SER A 26 -29.73 9.47 8.18
C SER A 26 -29.28 10.74 8.86
N LEU A 27 -29.84 11.07 10.02
CA LEU A 27 -29.42 12.24 10.78
C LEU A 27 -28.05 11.95 11.41
N CYS A 28 -27.36 13.00 11.83
CA CYS A 28 -26.11 12.88 12.58
C CYS A 28 -26.26 11.84 13.70
N GLY A 29 -25.45 10.78 13.71
CA GLY A 29 -25.48 9.72 14.72
C GLY A 29 -25.07 10.18 16.12
N VAL A 30 -24.65 11.43 16.27
CA VAL A 30 -24.27 12.04 17.56
C VAL A 30 -25.36 12.94 18.10
N CYS A 31 -25.80 13.93 17.31
CA CYS A 31 -26.78 14.93 17.76
C CYS A 31 -28.21 14.70 17.24
N GLN A 32 -28.37 13.88 16.19
CA GLN A 32 -29.64 13.55 15.52
C GLN A 32 -30.49 14.75 15.09
N LYS A 33 -29.91 15.95 14.98
CA LYS A 33 -30.63 17.21 14.65
C LYS A 33 -30.48 17.61 13.19
N GLU A 34 -29.32 17.33 12.61
CA GLU A 34 -28.93 17.82 11.30
C GLU A 34 -28.49 16.67 10.39
N PRO A 35 -28.61 16.83 9.06
CA PRO A 35 -28.03 15.89 8.14
C PRO A 35 -26.50 15.85 8.32
N PRO A 36 -25.89 14.67 8.27
CA PRO A 36 -24.47 14.48 8.44
C PRO A 36 -23.72 15.02 7.22
N LYS A 37 -22.60 15.69 7.49
CA LYS A 37 -21.72 16.25 6.45
C LYS A 37 -20.48 15.40 6.25
N TYR A 38 -20.11 14.59 7.24
CA TYR A 38 -18.89 13.80 7.27
C TYR A 38 -19.14 12.43 7.92
N LYS A 39 -18.18 11.49 7.79
CA LYS A 39 -18.24 10.14 8.37
C LYS A 39 -16.93 9.83 9.11
N CYS A 40 -17.02 9.10 10.24
CA CYS A 40 -15.83 8.70 10.99
C CYS A 40 -15.06 7.58 10.25
N PRO A 41 -13.73 7.67 10.06
CA PRO A 41 -12.97 6.61 9.38
C PRO A 41 -12.80 5.33 10.22
N ARG A 42 -13.11 5.37 11.53
CA ARG A 42 -12.92 4.25 12.44
C ARG A 42 -14.15 3.35 12.58
N CYS A 43 -15.34 3.94 12.60
CA CYS A 43 -16.60 3.20 12.78
C CYS A 43 -17.69 3.61 11.77
N TYR A 44 -17.36 4.47 10.80
CA TYR A 44 -18.27 4.95 9.75
C TYR A 44 -19.54 5.67 10.24
N LEU A 45 -19.61 6.01 11.53
CA LEU A 45 -20.74 6.77 12.08
C LEU A 45 -20.83 8.16 11.42
N PRO A 46 -22.00 8.53 10.85
CA PRO A 46 -22.19 9.82 10.18
C PRO A 46 -22.38 10.96 11.19
N TYR A 47 -21.75 12.11 10.97
CA TYR A 47 -21.84 13.28 11.87
C TYR A 47 -21.96 14.62 11.11
N CYS A 48 -22.58 15.63 11.72
CA CYS A 48 -22.84 16.93 11.06
C CYS A 48 -21.68 17.93 11.17
N SER A 49 -20.93 17.92 12.27
CA SER A 49 -19.89 18.94 12.53
C SER A 49 -18.74 18.44 13.41
N VAL A 50 -17.67 19.23 13.50
CA VAL A 50 -16.47 18.91 14.28
C VAL A 50 -16.78 18.77 15.79
N THR A 51 -17.79 19.49 16.30
CA THR A 51 -18.24 19.33 17.70
C THR A 51 -18.83 17.94 17.94
N CYS A 52 -19.62 17.42 16.98
CA CYS A 52 -20.12 16.05 17.01
C CYS A 52 -18.99 15.02 16.88
N ASN A 53 -17.96 15.29 16.07
CA ASN A 53 -16.77 14.44 16.00
C ASN A 53 -16.04 14.34 17.35
N LYS A 54 -15.90 15.45 18.08
CA LYS A 54 -15.22 15.45 19.39
C LYS A 54 -15.96 14.59 20.41
N VAL A 55 -17.28 14.77 20.53
CA VAL A 55 -18.14 13.95 21.40
C VAL A 55 -18.10 12.48 20.99
N HIS A 56 -18.14 12.20 19.69
CA HIS A 56 -18.06 10.85 19.16
C HIS A 56 -16.73 10.15 19.47
N ARG A 57 -15.59 10.85 19.37
CA ARG A 57 -14.27 10.27 19.69
C ARG A 57 -14.13 9.93 21.18
N GLU A 58 -14.77 10.70 22.05
CA GLU A 58 -14.78 10.46 23.51
C GLU A 58 -15.65 9.26 23.91
N THR A 59 -16.65 8.92 23.09
CA THR A 59 -17.58 7.78 23.31
C THR A 59 -17.39 6.64 22.31
N HIS A 60 -16.27 6.63 21.59
CA HIS A 60 -15.99 5.60 20.59
C HIS A 60 -15.84 4.25 21.30
N PRO A 61 -16.54 3.19 20.85
CA PRO A 61 -16.35 1.87 21.43
C PRO A 61 -14.86 1.48 21.32
N PRO A 62 -14.26 0.93 22.38
CA PRO A 62 -12.87 0.48 22.34
C PRO A 62 -12.70 -0.61 21.27
N ASP A 63 -11.49 -0.68 20.72
CA ASP A 63 -11.05 -1.74 19.80
C ASP A 63 -11.44 -3.10 20.39
N PRO A 64 -12.03 -4.05 19.63
CA PRO A 64 -12.12 -5.42 20.11
C PRO A 64 -10.69 -5.95 20.32
N GLU A 65 -10.29 -6.12 21.58
CA GLU A 65 -9.06 -6.81 21.94
C GLU A 65 -9.07 -8.24 21.37
N PRO A 66 -7.91 -8.77 20.93
CA PRO A 66 -7.81 -10.12 20.41
C PRO A 66 -7.85 -11.11 21.58
N THR A 67 -8.90 -11.93 21.68
CA THR A 67 -8.90 -13.09 22.59
C THR A 67 -8.78 -14.41 21.79
N PRO A 68 -7.82 -15.30 22.13
CA PRO A 68 -7.54 -16.54 21.39
C PRO A 68 -8.58 -17.67 21.57
N ALA A 69 -8.85 -18.35 20.45
CA ALA A 69 -9.23 -19.76 20.21
C ALA A 69 -10.23 -20.49 21.14
N GLU A 70 -11.37 -20.91 20.57
CA GLU A 70 -11.86 -22.30 20.60
C GLU A 70 -12.99 -22.52 19.55
N THR A 71 -12.75 -23.43 18.61
CA THR A 71 -13.76 -24.13 17.75
C THR A 71 -14.30 -25.35 18.53
N PRO A 72 -15.27 -26.19 18.06
CA PRO A 72 -16.07 -26.22 16.82
C PRO A 72 -17.57 -26.63 16.93
N GLN A 73 -18.43 -26.17 16.00
CA GLN A 73 -19.50 -26.94 15.28
C GLN A 73 -20.47 -25.95 14.61
N ALA A 74 -20.54 -25.86 13.28
CA ALA A 74 -21.16 -26.79 12.31
C ALA A 74 -22.63 -26.46 12.04
N ALA A 75 -22.87 -25.83 10.88
CA ALA A 75 -24.01 -25.94 9.95
C ALA A 75 -24.22 -24.56 9.27
N THR A 76 -24.37 -24.38 7.96
CA THR A 76 -24.35 -25.25 6.79
C THR A 76 -24.31 -24.31 5.57
N THR A 77 -23.47 -24.66 4.59
CA THR A 77 -23.66 -24.46 3.15
C THR A 77 -24.11 -23.08 2.62
N THR A 78 -23.14 -22.30 2.13
CA THR A 78 -23.22 -21.79 0.75
C THR A 78 -21.86 -22.00 0.10
N THR A 79 -21.81 -23.03 -0.74
CA THR A 79 -20.85 -23.21 -1.84
C THR A 79 -20.80 -21.96 -2.71
N VAL A 80 -19.67 -21.27 -2.71
CA VAL A 80 -19.09 -20.76 -3.96
C VAL A 80 -17.59 -21.03 -3.91
N ALA A 81 -17.20 -21.89 -4.85
CA ALA A 81 -15.89 -22.24 -5.36
C ALA A 81 -14.65 -21.60 -4.72
N ALA A 82 -13.78 -22.51 -4.28
CA ALA A 82 -12.35 -22.36 -4.40
C ALA A 82 -11.96 -21.75 -5.76
N ALA A 83 -11.37 -20.57 -5.72
CA ALA A 83 -10.31 -20.21 -6.63
C ALA A 83 -9.11 -19.87 -5.75
N ALA A 84 -8.19 -20.82 -5.65
CA ALA A 84 -6.81 -20.47 -5.38
C ALA A 84 -6.45 -19.32 -6.35
N PRO A 85 -5.86 -18.20 -5.90
CA PRO A 85 -5.21 -17.34 -6.85
C PRO A 85 -3.99 -18.13 -7.33
N THR A 86 -4.15 -18.76 -8.49
CA THR A 86 -3.03 -19.07 -9.36
C THR A 86 -2.12 -17.86 -9.34
N LYS A 87 -0.85 -18.05 -8.92
CA LYS A 87 0.22 -17.06 -8.96
C LYS A 87 0.45 -16.64 -10.41
N ALA A 88 -0.45 -15.81 -10.95
CA ALA A 88 -0.08 -14.91 -12.00
C ALA A 88 0.83 -13.90 -11.31
N ASN A 89 2.14 -14.08 -11.50
CA ASN A 89 3.13 -13.06 -11.24
C ASN A 89 2.55 -11.78 -11.88
N ASP A 90 2.03 -10.86 -11.05
CA ASP A 90 1.58 -9.58 -11.54
C ASP A 90 2.80 -8.96 -12.18
N ARG A 91 2.83 -8.91 -13.50
CA ARG A 91 3.98 -8.41 -14.26
C ARG A 91 4.27 -6.94 -13.92
N SER A 92 3.34 -6.26 -13.23
CA SER A 92 3.51 -4.91 -12.69
C SER A 92 4.19 -4.87 -11.32
N ASN A 93 4.28 -5.97 -10.57
CA ASN A 93 4.97 -5.98 -9.28
C ASN A 93 6.49 -6.16 -9.50
N PRO A 94 7.31 -5.13 -9.25
CA PRO A 94 8.77 -5.23 -9.44
C PRO A 94 9.43 -6.27 -8.53
N PHE A 95 8.73 -6.76 -7.49
CA PHE A 95 9.22 -7.74 -6.54
C PHE A 95 8.62 -9.15 -6.69
N GLY A 96 7.82 -9.42 -7.73
CA GLY A 96 7.20 -10.74 -7.93
C GLY A 96 8.19 -11.91 -8.09
N ALA A 97 9.44 -11.62 -8.45
CA ALA A 97 10.54 -12.58 -8.45
C ALA A 97 10.78 -13.22 -7.06
N LEU A 98 10.51 -12.48 -5.98
CA LEU A 98 10.66 -12.97 -4.61
C LEU A 98 9.61 -14.04 -4.28
N ASP A 99 8.37 -13.85 -4.73
CA ASP A 99 7.27 -14.81 -4.52
C ASP A 99 7.50 -16.13 -5.27
N SER A 100 8.24 -16.07 -6.37
CA SER A 100 8.65 -17.22 -7.18
C SER A 100 9.86 -17.94 -6.58
N ALA A 101 10.68 -17.23 -5.82
CA ALA A 101 11.87 -17.74 -5.15
C ALA A 101 11.65 -18.10 -3.67
N SER A 102 10.39 -18.27 -3.26
CA SER A 102 9.98 -18.58 -1.88
C SER A 102 10.79 -19.73 -1.27
N ASP A 103 11.04 -20.80 -2.02
CA ASP A 103 11.79 -21.97 -1.53
C ASP A 103 13.25 -21.63 -1.23
N LYS A 104 13.91 -20.85 -2.09
CA LYS A 104 15.31 -20.42 -1.90
C LYS A 104 15.45 -19.51 -0.68
N LEU A 105 14.50 -18.59 -0.51
CA LEU A 105 14.45 -17.71 0.67
C LEU A 105 14.20 -18.52 1.95
N GLN A 106 13.28 -19.48 1.92
CA GLN A 106 12.99 -20.34 3.08
C GLN A 106 14.19 -21.22 3.47
N MET A 107 14.93 -21.76 2.49
CA MET A 107 16.17 -22.48 2.72
C MET A 107 17.23 -21.59 3.38
N LEU A 108 17.37 -20.34 2.93
CA LEU A 108 18.31 -19.38 3.49
C LEU A 108 17.97 -19.05 4.95
N PHE A 109 16.70 -18.80 5.27
CA PHE A 109 16.26 -18.53 6.65
C PHE A 109 16.41 -19.75 7.56
N SER A 110 16.28 -20.96 7.01
CA SER A 110 16.53 -22.20 7.77
C SER A 110 18.01 -22.37 8.09
N ARG A 111 18.90 -21.98 7.17
CA ARG A 111 20.37 -22.00 7.36
C ARG A 111 20.85 -20.91 8.32
N TYR A 112 20.21 -19.74 8.29
CA TYR A 112 20.57 -18.58 9.11
C TYR A 112 19.38 -18.11 9.97
N PRO A 113 19.13 -18.73 11.13
CA PRO A 113 17.97 -18.41 11.96
C PRO A 113 18.00 -17.01 12.59
N GLY A 114 19.19 -16.40 12.69
CA GLY A 114 19.35 -15.01 13.16
C GLY A 114 19.11 -13.95 12.07
N LEU A 115 19.13 -14.35 10.80
CA LEU A 115 18.99 -13.44 9.66
C LEU A 115 17.67 -12.64 9.67
N PRO A 116 16.50 -13.22 10.00
CA PRO A 116 15.24 -12.46 10.07
C PRO A 116 15.33 -11.28 11.05
N GLN A 117 15.94 -11.49 12.23
CA GLN A 117 16.11 -10.42 13.22
C GLN A 117 17.08 -9.34 12.71
N GLN A 118 18.19 -9.74 12.08
CA GLN A 118 19.14 -8.78 11.50
C GLN A 118 18.50 -7.92 10.41
N LEU A 119 17.65 -8.48 9.56
CA LEU A 119 16.90 -7.72 8.55
C LEU A 119 15.87 -6.78 9.20
N ALA A 120 15.20 -7.23 10.27
CA ALA A 120 14.29 -6.40 11.05
C ALA A 120 15.02 -5.21 11.71
N ASP A 121 16.21 -5.42 12.26
CA ASP A 121 17.04 -4.36 12.86
C ASP A 121 17.49 -3.33 11.82
N ILE A 122 17.88 -3.80 10.62
CA ILE A 122 18.22 -2.92 9.48
C ILE A 122 16.99 -2.10 9.05
N TYR A 123 15.82 -2.73 8.99
CA TYR A 123 14.57 -2.03 8.68
C TYR A 123 14.20 -1.00 9.75
N ALA A 124 14.33 -1.35 11.04
CA ALA A 124 14.08 -0.45 12.15
C ALA A 124 15.00 0.79 12.11
N ALA A 125 16.25 0.65 11.67
CA ALA A 125 17.18 1.77 11.51
C ALA A 125 16.71 2.82 10.48
N MET A 126 15.87 2.42 9.50
CA MET A 126 15.31 3.34 8.51
C MET A 126 14.07 4.09 9.01
N GLN A 127 13.43 3.57 10.06
CA GLN A 127 12.23 4.17 10.63
C GLN A 127 12.57 5.46 11.40
N PRO A 128 11.60 6.39 11.54
CA PRO A 128 11.77 7.53 12.43
C PRO A 128 12.08 7.06 13.85
N PRO A 129 12.96 7.77 14.59
CA PRO A 129 13.20 7.44 15.99
C PRO A 129 11.87 7.48 16.73
N THR A 130 11.46 6.37 17.32
CA THR A 130 10.32 6.35 18.23
C THR A 130 10.64 7.30 19.38
N GLU A 131 9.65 8.08 19.82
CA GLU A 131 9.77 9.11 20.89
C GLU A 131 10.50 8.58 22.15
N SER A 132 10.47 7.27 22.38
CA SER A 132 11.19 6.57 23.47
C SER A 132 12.72 6.68 23.41
N THR A 133 13.35 6.84 22.24
CA THR A 133 14.82 6.87 22.10
C THR A 133 15.42 8.27 22.00
N GLN A 134 14.57 9.32 21.95
CA GLN A 134 15.06 10.70 21.87
C GLN A 134 15.53 11.26 23.22
N ASN A 135 15.22 10.57 24.33
CA ASN A 135 15.47 11.02 25.70
C ASN A 135 16.69 10.36 26.39
N ASP A 136 17.32 9.37 25.77
CA ASP A 136 18.43 8.66 26.39
C ASP A 136 19.77 9.34 26.07
N GLY A 137 20.25 10.18 26.99
CA GLY A 137 21.69 10.49 27.12
C GLY A 137 22.16 11.86 26.62
N GLY A 138 21.26 12.82 26.36
CA GLY A 138 21.65 14.18 26.01
C GLY A 138 22.13 14.99 27.22
N ILE A 139 23.32 15.58 27.14
CA ILE A 139 23.78 16.65 28.04
C ILE A 139 22.62 17.66 28.23
N PRO A 140 22.29 18.07 29.46
CA PRO A 140 21.11 18.91 29.72
C PRO A 140 21.14 20.17 28.86
N ALA A 141 19.98 20.57 28.32
CA ALA A 141 19.83 21.72 27.43
C ALA A 141 20.50 23.02 27.95
N SER A 142 20.64 23.14 29.28
CA SER A 142 21.37 24.20 29.96
C SER A 142 22.86 24.32 29.58
N LEU A 143 23.52 23.24 29.16
CA LEU A 143 24.94 23.21 28.79
C LEU A 143 25.18 23.34 27.27
N LEU A 144 24.12 23.27 26.44
CA LEU A 144 24.21 23.46 24.98
C LEU A 144 23.89 24.89 24.52
N ARG A 145 23.59 25.81 25.44
CA ARG A 145 23.21 27.18 25.12
C ARG A 145 24.40 27.94 24.50
N GLY A 146 24.44 28.01 23.17
CA GLY A 146 25.48 28.71 22.40
C GLY A 146 26.17 27.87 21.34
N LEU A 147 25.90 26.55 21.27
CA LEU A 147 26.47 25.67 20.25
C LEU A 147 25.47 25.47 19.10
N PRO A 148 25.89 25.56 17.82
CA PRO A 148 24.98 25.31 16.70
C PRO A 148 24.46 23.86 16.77
N SER A 149 23.20 23.71 17.15
CA SER A 149 22.55 22.40 17.28
C SER A 149 22.24 21.86 15.89
N LYS A 150 23.19 21.11 15.31
CA LYS A 150 23.04 20.46 14.01
C LYS A 150 22.42 19.06 14.19
N LYS A 151 21.32 18.95 14.94
CA LYS A 151 20.57 17.69 15.03
C LYS A 151 19.61 17.67 13.84
N GLU A 152 20.00 16.95 12.80
CA GLU A 152 19.23 16.78 11.57
C GLU A 152 17.89 16.11 11.91
N SER A 153 16.78 16.80 11.66
CA SER A 153 15.44 16.25 11.85
C SER A 153 15.25 15.07 10.89
N TRP A 154 14.54 14.05 11.36
CA TRP A 154 14.37 12.84 10.56
C TRP A 154 13.63 13.15 9.24
N ASN A 155 14.17 12.64 8.14
CA ASN A 155 13.53 12.63 6.83
C ASN A 155 13.83 11.29 6.12
N HIS A 156 13.20 11.04 4.98
CA HIS A 156 13.37 9.79 4.24
C HIS A 156 14.84 9.52 3.85
N ASP A 157 15.58 10.55 3.42
CA ASP A 157 16.99 10.41 3.03
C ASP A 157 17.89 10.05 4.22
N VAL A 158 17.61 10.60 5.40
CA VAL A 158 18.28 10.25 6.67
C VAL A 158 17.97 8.79 7.01
N GLY A 159 16.71 8.35 6.84
CA GLY A 159 16.33 6.94 6.96
C GLY A 159 17.11 6.03 6.03
N ILE A 160 17.19 6.35 4.73
CA ILE A 160 17.98 5.59 3.75
C ILE A 160 19.46 5.53 4.15
N LYS A 161 20.06 6.66 4.56
CA LYS A 161 21.47 6.71 4.99
C LYS A 161 21.71 5.77 6.18
N LYS A 162 20.83 5.82 7.19
CA LYS A 162 20.89 4.93 8.37
C LYS A 162 20.72 3.46 7.99
N GLY A 163 19.76 3.13 7.11
CA GLY A 163 19.60 1.78 6.60
C GLY A 163 20.84 1.26 5.87
N LYS A 164 21.45 2.08 5.02
CA LYS A 164 22.70 1.73 4.31
C LYS A 164 23.86 1.50 5.29
N GLU A 165 23.96 2.30 6.34
CA GLU A 165 24.97 2.12 7.39
C GLU A 165 24.73 0.84 8.19
N ALA A 166 23.48 0.59 8.61
CA ALA A 166 23.08 -0.63 9.31
C ALA A 166 23.38 -1.88 8.47
N LEU A 167 23.06 -1.86 7.17
CA LEU A 167 23.37 -2.95 6.25
C LEU A 167 24.87 -3.19 6.11
N ARG A 168 25.66 -2.12 5.96
CA ARG A 168 27.14 -2.24 5.91
C ARG A 168 27.71 -2.80 7.20
N LYS A 169 27.16 -2.41 8.34
CA LYS A 169 27.56 -2.94 9.64
C LYS A 169 27.21 -4.43 9.76
N ALA A 170 26.00 -4.81 9.35
CA ALA A 170 25.54 -6.20 9.39
C ALA A 170 26.40 -7.11 8.50
N ARG A 171 26.77 -6.67 7.28
CA ARG A 171 27.71 -7.43 6.42
C ARG A 171 29.12 -7.56 6.99
N LYS A 172 29.56 -6.60 7.79
CA LYS A 172 30.88 -6.63 8.45
C LYS A 172 30.86 -7.41 9.78
N ALA A 173 29.69 -7.84 10.25
CA ALA A 173 29.62 -8.70 11.42
C ALA A 173 30.35 -10.01 11.09
N GLY A 174 31.25 -10.45 11.97
CA GLY A 174 31.96 -11.72 11.76
C GLY A 174 31.03 -12.92 11.94
N GLY A 175 31.38 -14.03 11.30
CA GLY A 175 30.70 -15.32 11.46
C GLY A 175 29.36 -15.41 10.73
N VAL A 176 28.52 -16.35 11.19
CA VAL A 176 27.27 -16.75 10.54
C VAL A 176 26.28 -15.58 10.35
N SER A 177 26.34 -14.57 11.20
CA SER A 177 25.50 -13.37 11.12
C SER A 177 25.88 -12.47 9.94
N GLY A 178 27.16 -12.33 9.61
CA GLY A 178 27.58 -11.58 8.42
C GLY A 178 27.35 -12.36 7.14
N GLU A 179 27.70 -13.65 7.16
CA GLU A 179 27.53 -14.57 6.03
C GLU A 179 26.07 -14.67 5.58
N GLY A 180 25.12 -14.79 6.52
CA GLY A 180 23.70 -14.84 6.18
C GLY A 180 23.19 -13.56 5.50
N VAL A 181 23.68 -12.39 5.90
CA VAL A 181 23.30 -11.10 5.29
C VAL A 181 23.92 -10.95 3.90
N GLU A 182 25.15 -11.43 3.72
CA GLU A 182 25.82 -11.44 2.43
C GLU A 182 25.12 -12.36 1.43
N GLU A 183 24.86 -13.63 1.79
CA GLU A 183 24.14 -14.58 0.94
C GLU A 183 22.72 -14.09 0.61
N TYR A 184 22.03 -13.46 1.56
CA TYR A 184 20.73 -12.83 1.31
C TYR A 184 20.82 -11.75 0.24
N CYS A 185 21.77 -10.82 0.37
CA CYS A 185 21.96 -9.75 -0.61
C CYS A 185 22.29 -10.30 -2.01
N GLU A 186 23.13 -11.33 -2.09
CA GLU A 186 23.48 -11.98 -3.36
C GLU A 186 22.28 -12.66 -4.00
N LEU A 187 21.48 -13.38 -3.21
CA LEU A 187 20.25 -14.01 -3.68
C LEU A 187 19.28 -12.96 -4.22
N ILE A 188 19.02 -11.88 -3.48
CA ILE A 188 18.12 -10.82 -3.92
C ILE A 188 18.61 -10.16 -5.21
N MET A 189 19.91 -9.85 -5.32
CA MET A 189 20.47 -9.30 -6.57
C MET A 189 20.32 -10.28 -7.73
N HIS A 190 20.60 -11.57 -7.53
CA HIS A 190 20.44 -12.57 -8.58
C HIS A 190 18.98 -12.71 -9.03
N LEU A 191 18.02 -12.64 -8.10
CA LEU A 191 16.60 -12.71 -8.42
C LEU A 191 16.12 -11.49 -9.20
N MET A 192 16.54 -10.29 -8.79
CA MET A 192 16.16 -9.05 -9.46
C MET A 192 16.79 -8.92 -10.85
N ASN A 193 18.05 -9.33 -11.01
CA ASN A 193 18.74 -9.29 -12.30
C ASN A 193 18.27 -10.42 -13.23
N GLY A 194 18.05 -11.62 -12.71
CA GLY A 194 17.57 -12.75 -13.51
C GLY A 194 16.20 -12.50 -14.17
N GLN A 195 15.32 -11.74 -13.51
CA GLN A 195 14.05 -11.31 -14.12
C GLN A 195 14.26 -10.31 -15.26
N ALA A 196 15.22 -9.38 -15.11
CA ALA A 196 15.56 -8.41 -16.14
C ALA A 196 16.20 -9.09 -17.36
N ASP A 197 17.14 -10.01 -17.14
CA ASP A 197 17.86 -10.71 -18.21
C ASP A 197 16.92 -11.62 -19.02
N ALA A 198 16.07 -12.40 -18.34
CA ALA A 198 15.10 -13.27 -19.01
C ALA A 198 14.09 -12.46 -19.85
N SER A 199 13.61 -11.33 -19.32
CA SER A 199 12.70 -10.45 -20.05
C SER A 199 13.37 -9.78 -21.26
N ALA A 200 14.60 -9.30 -21.11
CA ALA A 200 15.35 -8.65 -22.18
C ALA A 200 15.70 -9.62 -23.31
N LEU A 201 16.05 -10.86 -22.98
CA LEU A 201 16.34 -11.91 -23.97
C LEU A 201 15.11 -12.25 -24.80
N LEU A 202 13.96 -12.47 -24.16
CA LEU A 202 12.69 -12.76 -24.85
C LEU A 202 12.29 -11.62 -25.78
N GLN A 203 12.43 -10.36 -25.34
CA GLN A 203 12.10 -9.21 -26.17
C GLN A 203 13.03 -9.08 -27.39
N ARG A 204 14.32 -9.37 -27.22
CA ARG A 204 15.28 -9.39 -28.33
C ARG A 204 14.95 -10.49 -29.34
N GLN A 205 14.59 -11.68 -28.87
CA GLN A 205 14.22 -12.80 -29.75
C GLN A 205 12.96 -12.47 -30.57
N ALA A 206 11.93 -11.92 -29.93
CA ALA A 206 10.73 -11.47 -30.64
C ALA A 206 11.07 -10.41 -31.70
N ALA A 207 11.91 -9.43 -31.37
CA ALA A 207 12.33 -8.40 -32.33
C ALA A 207 13.11 -8.98 -33.52
N THR A 208 13.94 -10.02 -33.30
CA THR A 208 14.64 -10.69 -34.41
C THR A 208 13.67 -11.46 -35.30
N GLU A 209 12.72 -12.20 -34.72
CA GLU A 209 11.71 -12.95 -35.47
C GLU A 209 10.82 -12.01 -36.29
N ASP A 210 10.42 -10.87 -35.71
CA ASP A 210 9.67 -9.83 -36.40
C ASP A 210 10.47 -9.24 -37.58
N SER A 211 11.77 -8.97 -37.39
CA SER A 211 12.62 -8.43 -38.45
C SER A 211 12.81 -9.41 -39.62
N GLU A 212 12.97 -10.70 -39.34
CA GLU A 212 13.08 -11.75 -40.35
C GLU A 212 11.77 -11.92 -41.13
N LEU A 213 10.63 -11.81 -40.44
CA LEU A 213 9.33 -11.87 -41.07
C LEU A 213 9.12 -10.68 -42.02
N ILE A 214 9.48 -9.47 -41.58
CA ILE A 214 9.41 -8.26 -42.42
C ILE A 214 10.26 -8.42 -43.67
N GLU A 215 11.52 -8.86 -43.54
CA GLU A 215 12.41 -9.06 -44.69
C GLU A 215 11.82 -10.07 -45.70
N ARG A 216 11.22 -11.15 -45.20
CA ARG A 216 10.58 -12.17 -46.02
C ARG A 216 9.40 -11.61 -46.81
N LEU A 217 8.53 -10.83 -46.15
CA LEU A 217 7.39 -10.18 -46.79
C LEU A 217 7.81 -9.14 -47.84
N MET A 218 8.82 -8.32 -47.53
CA MET A 218 9.37 -7.33 -48.46
C MET A 218 9.92 -7.99 -49.74
N HIS A 219 10.59 -9.13 -49.60
CA HIS A 219 11.13 -9.88 -50.74
C HIS A 219 10.03 -10.55 -51.58
N GLU A 220 8.93 -10.99 -50.98
CA GLU A 220 7.76 -11.48 -51.72
C GLU A 220 7.03 -10.37 -52.47
N GLU A 221 6.91 -9.18 -51.88
CA GLU A 221 6.32 -8.01 -52.53
C GLU A 221 7.17 -7.54 -53.72
N SER A 222 8.50 -7.48 -53.56
CA SER A 222 9.42 -7.08 -54.64
C SER A 222 9.41 -8.03 -55.86
N LYS A 223 8.85 -9.23 -55.74
CA LYS A 223 8.76 -10.21 -56.83
C LYS A 223 7.43 -10.16 -57.58
N ARG A 224 6.45 -9.39 -57.11
CA ARG A 224 5.19 -9.14 -57.83
C ARG A 224 5.31 -7.95 -58.76
#